data_AF-A0A7Y2KT57-F1
#
_entry.id   AF-A0A7Y2KT57-F1
#
_cell.length_a   1.000
_cell.length_b   1.000
_cell.length_c   1.000
_cell.angle_alpha   90.00
_cell.angle_beta   90.00
_cell.angle_gamma   90.00
#
_symmetry.space_group_name_H-M   'P 1'
#
loop_
_entity.id
_entity.type
_entity.pdbx_description
1 polymer ?
#
loop_
_entity_poly.entity_id
_entity_poly.type
_entity_poly.pdbx_seq_one_letter_code
_entity_poly.pdbx_strand_id
1 'polypeptide(L)'
;MRELGRRSEAASHPYKATTPAPRISVPAAKPLEHAPLALIDKVGRREEVVAACDGARALGVHPGMAATHARALVSDLDFRPAEPHADAALLDRLALLAVRRWSPIAAVSPSDGLWIDLAGCEHLHGGEERFCRRLIAFCKRAGFTARVAVADTPGAAHALARFGRADLIRAEPGATASALAPLPIVALRLAPNALSAARRFGFETVADLLPVARGPLARR
;
A
#
# COMPACT_ATOMS: atom_id res chain seq x y z
N MET A 1 11.32 -37.15 37.52
CA MET A 1 10.06 -36.47 37.88
C MET A 1 10.43 -35.14 38.54
N ARG A 2 10.42 -34.04 37.79
CA ARG A 2 10.55 -32.67 38.32
C ARG A 2 9.60 -31.78 37.53
N GLU A 3 8.75 -31.09 38.28
CA GLU A 3 7.49 -30.50 37.85
C GLU A 3 7.65 -29.28 36.95
N LEU A 4 6.63 -29.08 36.11
CA LEU A 4 6.48 -27.96 35.18
C LEU A 4 6.48 -26.62 35.93
N GLY A 5 7.39 -25.72 35.56
CA GLY A 5 7.32 -24.31 35.92
C GLY A 5 6.05 -23.65 35.38
N ARG A 6 5.38 -22.89 36.24
CA ARG A 6 4.09 -22.21 36.04
C ARG A 6 4.02 -21.43 34.72
N ARG A 7 3.04 -21.78 33.88
CA ARG A 7 2.58 -21.02 32.72
C ARG A 7 1.62 -19.89 33.14
N SER A 8 2.09 -18.89 33.88
CA SER A 8 1.27 -17.70 34.18
C SER A 8 2.04 -16.60 34.93
N GLU A 9 3.00 -15.98 34.26
CA GLU A 9 3.44 -14.63 34.65
C GLU A 9 3.27 -13.68 33.46
N ALA A 10 2.48 -12.63 33.65
CA ALA A 10 2.34 -11.56 32.70
C ALA A 10 3.58 -10.67 32.80
N ALA A 11 4.34 -10.59 31.70
CA ALA A 11 5.44 -9.64 31.60
C ALA A 11 4.89 -8.21 31.73
N SER A 12 5.55 -7.38 32.55
CA SER A 12 5.15 -5.99 32.80
C SER A 12 5.10 -5.17 31.50
N HIS A 13 4.09 -4.31 31.37
CA HIS A 13 3.82 -3.51 30.17
C HIS A 13 4.88 -2.40 30.02
N PRO A 14 5.67 -2.35 28.93
CA PRO A 14 6.82 -1.44 28.82
C PRO A 14 6.48 0.03 28.52
N TYR A 15 5.21 0.40 28.36
CA TYR A 15 4.82 1.75 27.93
C TYR A 15 4.54 2.69 29.10
N LYS A 16 5.63 3.21 29.69
CA LYS A 16 5.63 4.50 30.40
C LYS A 16 6.45 5.57 29.67
N ALA A 17 6.72 5.37 28.38
CA ALA A 17 7.28 6.39 27.51
C ALA A 17 6.25 6.75 26.43
N THR A 18 5.73 7.97 26.50
CA THR A 18 4.82 8.55 25.51
C THR A 18 5.61 8.85 24.25
N THR A 19 5.65 7.90 23.30
CA THR A 19 6.15 8.16 21.95
C THR A 19 5.02 8.83 21.16
N PRO A 20 5.26 10.00 20.53
CA PRO A 20 4.21 10.70 19.79
C PRO A 20 3.73 9.85 18.61
N ALA A 21 2.41 9.86 18.39
CA ALA A 21 1.76 9.13 17.31
C ALA A 21 2.43 9.41 15.94
N PRO A 22 2.66 8.38 15.11
CA PRO A 22 3.22 8.56 13.78
C PRO A 22 2.22 9.35 12.94
N ARG A 23 2.58 10.59 12.61
CA ARG A 23 1.83 11.35 11.62
C ARG A 23 1.95 10.61 10.30
N ILE A 24 0.80 10.26 9.71
CA ILE A 24 0.72 9.92 8.30
C ILE A 24 1.12 11.19 7.55
N SER A 25 2.40 11.33 7.24
CA SER A 25 2.89 12.44 6.45
C SER A 25 2.39 12.24 5.03
N VAL A 26 1.54 13.16 4.56
CA VAL A 26 1.29 13.32 3.13
C VAL A 26 2.67 13.52 2.48
N PRO A 27 3.06 12.71 1.48
CA PRO A 27 4.33 12.92 0.80
C PRO A 27 4.39 14.37 0.30
N ALA A 28 5.56 15.01 0.43
CA ALA A 28 5.76 16.38 0.00
C ALA A 28 5.31 16.53 -1.46
N ALA A 29 4.44 17.52 -1.71
CA ALA A 29 3.88 17.76 -3.03
C ALA A 29 5.01 17.98 -4.04
N LYS A 30 5.10 17.09 -5.04
CA LYS A 30 5.93 17.34 -6.22
C LYS A 30 5.36 18.55 -6.97
N PRO A 31 6.20 19.37 -7.65
CA PRO A 31 5.72 20.46 -8.48
C PRO A 31 4.64 19.98 -9.44
N LEU A 32 3.57 20.75 -9.58
CA LEU A 32 2.44 20.40 -10.42
C LEU A 32 2.83 20.62 -11.89
N GLU A 33 3.12 19.53 -12.60
CA GLU A 33 3.36 19.57 -14.05
C GLU A 33 2.06 19.83 -14.85
N HIS A 34 0.91 19.73 -14.20
CA HIS A 34 -0.43 19.81 -14.81
C HIS A 34 -1.44 20.42 -13.84
N ALA A 35 -2.50 21.03 -14.39
CA ALA A 35 -3.59 21.60 -13.62
C ALA A 35 -4.18 20.55 -12.64
N PRO A 36 -4.47 20.92 -11.37
CA PRO A 36 -5.09 20.02 -10.41
C PRO A 36 -6.35 19.34 -10.96
N LEU A 37 -6.51 18.04 -10.68
CA LEU A 37 -7.59 17.19 -11.17
C LEU A 37 -8.10 16.26 -10.05
N ALA A 38 -9.41 16.06 -10.02
CA ALA A 38 -10.07 15.02 -9.24
C ALA A 38 -11.01 14.18 -10.10
N LEU A 39 -11.09 12.88 -9.80
CA LEU A 39 -12.06 11.97 -10.41
C LEU A 39 -13.25 11.78 -9.47
N ILE A 40 -14.46 11.80 -10.02
CA ILE A 40 -15.71 11.60 -9.31
C ILE A 40 -16.43 10.34 -9.79
N ASP A 41 -17.11 9.66 -8.87
CA ASP A 41 -17.97 8.53 -9.19
C ASP A 41 -19.21 8.53 -8.29
N LYS A 42 -20.24 7.82 -8.72
CA LYS A 42 -21.48 7.64 -7.96
C LYS A 42 -21.31 6.49 -6.96
N VAL A 43 -21.24 6.84 -5.69
CA VAL A 43 -21.17 5.90 -4.57
C VAL A 43 -22.56 5.87 -3.89
N GLY A 44 -23.35 4.86 -4.21
CA GLY A 44 -24.74 4.74 -3.77
C GLY A 44 -25.63 5.82 -4.38
N ARG A 45 -26.12 6.77 -3.56
CA ARG A 45 -27.00 7.87 -4.01
C ARG A 45 -26.29 9.21 -4.18
N ARG A 46 -24.98 9.30 -3.90
CA ARG A 46 -24.22 10.56 -3.95
C ARG A 46 -23.02 10.43 -4.88
N GLU A 47 -22.59 11.57 -5.44
CA GLU A 47 -21.31 11.67 -6.14
C GLU A 47 -20.20 12.00 -5.13
N GLU A 48 -19.11 11.24 -5.19
CA GLU A 48 -17.94 11.40 -4.34
C GLU A 48 -16.69 11.51 -5.19
N VAL A 49 -15.70 12.24 -4.66
CA VAL A 49 -14.34 12.17 -5.16
C VAL A 49 -13.80 10.77 -4.86
N VAL A 50 -13.42 10.03 -5.90
CA VAL A 50 -12.84 8.69 -5.77
C VAL A 50 -11.32 8.69 -5.96
N ALA A 51 -10.79 9.66 -6.69
CA ALA A 51 -9.34 9.89 -6.80
C ALA A 51 -9.04 11.39 -6.89
N ALA A 52 -7.86 11.79 -6.39
CA ALA A 52 -7.39 13.17 -6.43
C ALA A 52 -5.88 13.16 -6.62
N CYS A 53 -5.38 13.95 -7.58
CA CYS A 53 -3.95 14.12 -7.78
C CYS A 53 -3.32 14.92 -6.62
N ASP A 54 -1.98 14.93 -6.52
CA ASP A 54 -1.28 15.63 -5.42
C ASP A 54 -1.65 17.12 -5.35
N GLY A 55 -1.85 17.78 -6.50
CA GLY A 55 -2.34 19.16 -6.55
C GLY A 55 -3.72 19.36 -5.96
N ALA A 56 -4.68 18.50 -6.31
CA ALA A 56 -6.02 18.56 -5.73
C ALA A 56 -5.99 18.30 -4.21
N ARG A 57 -5.15 17.35 -3.78
CA ARG A 57 -4.94 17.04 -2.35
C ARG A 57 -4.33 18.21 -1.58
N ALA A 58 -3.39 18.93 -2.18
CA ALA A 58 -2.79 20.12 -1.58
C ALA A 58 -3.82 21.25 -1.39
N LEU A 59 -4.88 21.28 -2.20
CA LEU A 59 -6.02 22.20 -2.07
C LEU A 59 -7.12 21.69 -1.12
N GLY A 60 -6.88 20.57 -0.42
CA GLY A 60 -7.81 19.99 0.54
C GLY A 60 -8.84 19.01 -0.05
N VAL A 61 -8.85 18.78 -1.36
CA VAL A 61 -9.73 17.80 -2.00
C VAL A 61 -9.16 16.39 -1.83
N HIS A 62 -9.93 15.47 -1.24
CA HIS A 62 -9.48 14.11 -0.98
C HIS A 62 -10.55 13.06 -1.34
N PRO A 63 -10.15 11.80 -1.60
CA PRO A 63 -11.10 10.72 -1.80
C PRO A 63 -12.10 10.56 -0.64
N GLY A 64 -13.34 10.20 -0.95
CA GLY A 64 -14.47 10.11 -0.02
C GLY A 64 -15.15 11.45 0.30
N MET A 65 -14.63 12.57 -0.20
CA MET A 65 -15.29 13.87 -0.11
C MET A 65 -16.48 13.93 -1.06
N ALA A 66 -17.62 14.48 -0.62
CA ALA A 66 -18.76 14.73 -1.49
C ALA A 66 -18.36 15.68 -2.64
N ALA A 67 -18.74 15.36 -3.88
CA ALA A 67 -18.35 16.16 -5.05
C ALA A 67 -18.85 17.61 -4.95
N THR A 68 -20.04 17.83 -4.37
CA THR A 68 -20.59 19.16 -4.10
C THR A 68 -19.71 19.98 -3.15
N HIS A 69 -19.20 19.36 -2.10
CA HIS A 69 -18.29 20.02 -1.15
C HIS A 69 -16.95 20.32 -1.81
N ALA A 70 -16.39 19.38 -2.57
CA ALA A 70 -15.12 19.60 -3.29
C ALA A 70 -15.21 20.77 -4.28
N ARG A 71 -16.32 20.86 -5.04
CA ARG A 71 -16.57 21.97 -5.99
C ARG A 71 -16.75 23.31 -5.29
N ALA A 72 -17.30 23.33 -4.08
CA ALA A 72 -17.41 24.56 -3.28
C ALA A 72 -16.06 24.99 -2.70
N LEU A 73 -15.19 24.03 -2.34
CA LEU A 73 -13.87 24.30 -1.79
C LEU A 73 -12.90 24.85 -2.85
N VAL A 74 -12.95 24.31 -4.07
CA VAL A 74 -12.09 24.71 -5.18
C VAL A 74 -12.93 24.77 -6.46
N SER A 75 -13.44 25.96 -6.81
CA SER A 75 -14.34 26.15 -7.95
C SER A 75 -13.71 25.80 -9.29
N ASP A 76 -12.41 26.11 -9.45
CA ASP A 76 -11.70 26.02 -10.72
C ASP A 76 -10.93 24.69 -10.89
N LEU A 77 -11.19 23.72 -10.01
CA LEU A 77 -10.58 22.39 -10.09
C LEU A 77 -11.19 21.60 -11.26
N ASP A 78 -10.35 20.91 -12.03
CA ASP A 78 -10.84 19.98 -13.05
C ASP A 78 -11.46 18.76 -12.37
N PHE A 79 -12.73 18.49 -12.63
CA PHE A 79 -13.44 17.30 -12.15
C PHE A 79 -13.88 16.45 -13.33
N ARG A 80 -13.45 15.19 -13.36
CA ARG A 80 -13.81 14.24 -14.43
C ARG A 80 -14.48 13.00 -13.87
N PRO A 81 -15.38 12.33 -14.62
CA PRO A 81 -15.91 11.04 -14.21
C PRO A 81 -14.77 10.01 -14.14
N ALA A 82 -14.81 9.12 -13.14
CA ALA A 82 -13.95 7.96 -13.09
C ALA A 82 -14.41 6.91 -14.12
N GLU A 83 -13.47 6.18 -14.70
CA GLU A 83 -13.73 5.11 -15.65
C GLU A 83 -13.16 3.77 -15.15
N PRO A 84 -13.68 3.20 -14.04
CA PRO A 84 -13.07 2.05 -13.37
C PRO A 84 -12.98 0.79 -14.26
N HIS A 85 -13.91 0.65 -15.21
CA HIS A 85 -13.88 -0.42 -16.20
C HIS A 85 -12.73 -0.25 -17.21
N ALA A 86 -12.43 0.99 -17.61
CA ALA A 86 -11.30 1.29 -18.49
C ALA A 86 -9.96 1.08 -17.77
N ASP A 87 -9.87 1.48 -16.50
CA ASP A 87 -8.71 1.25 -15.64
C ASP A 87 -8.44 -0.26 -15.46
N ALA A 88 -9.48 -1.04 -15.16
CA ALA A 88 -9.37 -2.49 -15.06
C ALA A 88 -8.90 -3.14 -16.37
N ALA A 89 -9.49 -2.75 -17.50
CA ALA A 89 -9.09 -3.25 -18.82
C ALA A 89 -7.65 -2.85 -19.21
N LEU A 90 -7.17 -1.69 -18.74
CA LEU A 90 -5.76 -1.31 -18.88
C LEU A 90 -4.85 -2.23 -18.05
N LEU A 91 -5.20 -2.50 -16.79
CA LEU A 91 -4.42 -3.41 -15.93
C LEU A 91 -4.36 -4.82 -16.49
N ASP A 92 -5.46 -5.35 -17.03
CA ASP A 92 -5.49 -6.65 -17.68
C ASP A 92 -4.51 -6.71 -18.86
N ARG A 93 -4.49 -5.65 -19.69
CA ARG A 93 -3.53 -5.54 -20.81
C ARG A 93 -2.09 -5.46 -20.32
N LEU A 94 -1.82 -4.73 -19.23
CA LEU A 94 -0.49 -4.64 -18.65
C LEU A 94 -0.04 -5.97 -18.02
N ALA A 95 -0.94 -6.72 -17.38
CA ALA A 95 -0.66 -8.06 -16.86
C ALA A 95 -0.30 -9.02 -18.00
N LEU A 96 -1.08 -9.02 -19.10
CA LEU A 96 -0.77 -9.82 -20.29
C LEU A 96 0.57 -9.43 -20.93
N LEU A 97 0.90 -8.14 -20.97
CA LEU A 97 2.21 -7.67 -21.43
C LEU A 97 3.33 -8.18 -20.53
N ALA A 98 3.14 -8.14 -19.20
CA ALA A 98 4.11 -8.64 -18.24
C ALA A 98 4.35 -10.14 -18.43
N VAL A 99 3.29 -10.94 -18.63
CA VAL A 99 3.37 -12.37 -18.95
C VAL A 99 4.22 -12.61 -20.20
N ARG A 100 3.98 -11.84 -21.26
CA ARG A 100 4.67 -12.00 -22.54
C ARG A 100 6.12 -11.53 -22.53
N ARG A 101 6.48 -10.57 -21.67
CA ARG A 101 7.77 -9.85 -21.77
C ARG A 101 8.74 -10.13 -20.64
N TRP A 102 8.25 -10.44 -19.44
CA TRP A 102 9.08 -10.38 -18.23
C TRP A 102 9.08 -11.67 -17.41
N SER A 103 7.91 -12.23 -17.14
CA SER A 103 7.78 -13.42 -16.30
C SER A 103 6.60 -14.26 -16.78
N PRO A 104 6.67 -15.60 -16.76
CA PRO A 104 5.52 -16.44 -17.09
C PRO A 104 4.33 -16.27 -16.13
N ILE A 105 4.56 -15.71 -14.93
CA ILE A 105 3.52 -15.52 -13.92
C ILE A 105 3.41 -14.04 -13.59
N ALA A 106 2.32 -13.43 -14.06
CA ALA A 106 1.91 -12.10 -13.65
C ALA A 106 0.39 -12.04 -13.53
N ALA A 107 -0.10 -11.18 -12.65
CA ALA A 107 -1.53 -11.01 -12.40
C ALA A 107 -1.86 -9.56 -12.06
N VAL A 108 -3.13 -9.18 -12.20
CA VAL A 108 -3.61 -7.88 -11.71
C VAL A 108 -3.62 -7.87 -10.18
N SER A 109 -3.20 -6.77 -9.58
CA SER A 109 -3.42 -6.43 -8.18
C SER A 109 -4.33 -5.20 -8.11
N PRO A 110 -5.66 -5.39 -8.07
CA PRO A 110 -6.59 -4.27 -8.05
C PRO A 110 -6.32 -3.30 -6.88
N SER A 111 -6.63 -2.00 -7.04
CA SER A 111 -7.28 -1.38 -8.21
C SER A 111 -6.32 -0.81 -9.27
N ASP A 112 -5.01 -0.84 -9.01
CA ASP A 112 -4.00 -0.01 -9.70
C ASP A 112 -2.58 -0.63 -9.66
N GLY A 113 -2.47 -1.95 -9.59
CA GLY A 113 -1.18 -2.64 -9.49
C GLY A 113 -1.10 -3.95 -10.25
N LEU A 114 0.12 -4.52 -10.28
CA LEU A 114 0.43 -5.81 -10.88
C LEU A 114 1.25 -6.65 -9.91
N TRP A 115 1.00 -7.95 -9.93
CA TRP A 115 1.87 -8.99 -9.39
C TRP A 115 2.74 -9.53 -10.52
N ILE A 116 4.03 -9.67 -10.26
CA ILE A 116 4.97 -10.31 -11.17
C ILE A 116 5.83 -11.22 -10.31
N ASP A 117 5.80 -12.52 -10.59
CA ASP A 117 6.70 -13.47 -9.96
C ASP A 117 8.07 -13.36 -10.63
N LEU A 118 9.13 -13.15 -9.85
CA LEU A 118 10.49 -13.09 -10.37
C LEU A 118 11.28 -14.37 -10.19
N ALA A 119 10.75 -15.33 -9.42
CA ALA A 119 11.46 -16.56 -9.10
C ALA A 119 11.88 -17.31 -10.36
N GLY A 120 13.19 -17.51 -10.53
CA GLY A 120 13.76 -18.25 -11.64
C GLY A 120 13.86 -17.49 -12.96
N CYS A 121 13.48 -16.20 -13.00
CA CYS A 121 13.67 -15.34 -14.18
C CYS A 121 14.51 -14.09 -13.89
N GLU A 122 14.91 -13.85 -12.64
CA GLU A 122 15.69 -12.69 -12.23
C GLU A 122 17.01 -12.54 -13.01
N HIS A 123 17.71 -13.65 -13.25
CA HIS A 123 18.98 -13.64 -14.01
C HIS A 123 18.79 -13.22 -15.47
N LEU A 124 17.65 -13.53 -16.10
CA LEU A 124 17.33 -13.11 -17.48
C LEU A 124 17.23 -11.58 -17.62
N HIS A 125 16.99 -10.89 -16.50
CA HIS A 125 16.88 -9.43 -16.45
C HIS A 125 18.13 -8.75 -15.91
N GLY A 126 19.19 -9.51 -15.64
CA GLY A 126 20.41 -9.02 -15.01
C GLY A 126 20.24 -8.69 -13.52
N GLY A 127 19.36 -9.44 -12.83
CA GLY A 127 19.05 -9.29 -11.41
C GLY A 127 17.82 -8.43 -11.15
N GLU A 128 17.25 -8.59 -9.95
CA GLU A 128 16.02 -7.92 -9.51
C GLU A 128 16.15 -6.39 -9.55
N GLU A 129 17.25 -5.83 -9.04
CA GLU A 129 17.48 -4.38 -9.01
C GLU A 129 17.36 -3.75 -10.41
N ARG A 130 18.03 -4.37 -11.38
CA ARG A 130 18.03 -3.91 -12.77
C ARG A 130 16.64 -4.06 -13.38
N PHE A 131 15.95 -5.16 -13.07
CA PHE A 131 14.58 -5.39 -13.51
C PHE A 131 13.62 -4.31 -12.98
N CYS A 132 13.62 -4.04 -11.67
CA CYS A 132 12.77 -3.04 -11.05
C CYS A 132 13.00 -1.63 -11.63
N ARG A 133 14.26 -1.23 -11.83
CA ARG A 133 14.59 0.05 -12.48
C ARG A 133 14.06 0.13 -13.91
N ARG A 134 14.15 -0.97 -14.67
CA ARG A 134 13.58 -1.05 -16.03
C ARG A 134 12.06 -0.94 -16.04
N LEU A 135 11.37 -1.52 -15.06
CA LEU A 135 9.92 -1.36 -14.89
C LEU A 135 9.53 0.09 -14.63
N ILE A 136 10.20 0.75 -13.67
CA ILE A 136 9.93 2.16 -13.36
C ILE A 136 10.17 3.04 -14.60
N ALA A 137 11.26 2.81 -15.33
CA ALA A 137 11.54 3.53 -16.58
C ALA A 137 10.52 3.24 -17.69
N PHE A 138 10.01 2.01 -17.78
CA PHE A 138 8.94 1.64 -18.70
C PHE A 138 7.65 2.38 -18.37
N CYS A 139 7.21 2.36 -17.11
CA CYS A 139 6.03 3.07 -16.63
C CYS A 139 6.16 4.57 -16.91
N LYS A 140 7.31 5.18 -16.59
CA LYS A 140 7.55 6.60 -16.87
C LYS A 140 7.43 6.94 -18.35
N ARG A 141 8.00 6.13 -19.25
CA ARG A 141 7.87 6.33 -20.71
C ARG A 141 6.43 6.14 -21.21
N ALA A 142 5.66 5.30 -20.55
CA ALA A 142 4.25 5.08 -20.84
C ALA A 142 3.32 6.11 -20.19
N GLY A 143 3.85 7.13 -19.49
CA GLY A 143 3.07 8.18 -18.83
C GLY A 143 2.56 7.83 -17.43
N PHE A 144 3.07 6.77 -16.81
CA PHE A 144 2.69 6.35 -15.46
C PHE A 144 3.78 6.64 -14.43
N THR A 145 3.37 7.02 -13.22
CA THR A 145 4.19 6.86 -12.02
C THR A 145 4.07 5.42 -11.51
N ALA A 146 5.15 4.84 -11.02
CA ALA A 146 5.13 3.49 -10.47
C ALA A 146 5.98 3.41 -9.20
N ARG A 147 5.51 2.59 -8.25
CA ARG A 147 6.33 2.08 -7.14
C ARG A 147 6.46 0.58 -7.28
N VAL A 148 7.67 0.07 -7.09
CA VAL A 148 7.99 -1.35 -7.24
C VAL A 148 8.60 -1.86 -5.94
N ALA A 149 8.08 -2.99 -5.44
CA ALA A 149 8.69 -3.67 -4.31
C ALA A 149 8.91 -5.16 -4.60
N VAL A 150 10.03 -5.69 -4.13
CA VAL A 150 10.37 -7.13 -4.18
C VAL A 150 10.58 -7.62 -2.75
N ALA A 151 10.02 -8.78 -2.43
CA ALA A 151 10.17 -9.45 -1.15
C ALA A 151 9.88 -10.96 -1.27
N ASP A 152 10.23 -11.71 -0.25
CA ASP A 152 10.07 -13.18 -0.18
C ASP A 152 8.62 -13.67 -0.31
N THR A 153 7.64 -12.79 -0.08
CA THR A 153 6.21 -13.12 -0.17
C THR A 153 5.41 -12.04 -0.89
N PRO A 154 4.32 -12.41 -1.60
CA PRO A 154 3.41 -11.43 -2.21
C PRO A 154 2.82 -10.44 -1.21
N GLY A 155 2.53 -10.89 0.03
CA GLY A 155 2.03 -10.01 1.09
C GLY A 155 3.03 -8.93 1.50
N ALA A 156 4.30 -9.30 1.65
CA ALA A 156 5.37 -8.35 1.98
C ALA A 156 5.62 -7.37 0.83
N ALA A 157 5.70 -7.87 -0.41
CA ALA A 157 5.85 -7.02 -1.58
C ALA A 157 4.67 -6.03 -1.72
N HIS A 158 3.44 -6.46 -1.39
CA HIS A 158 2.27 -5.58 -1.38
C HIS A 158 2.43 -4.43 -0.40
N ALA A 159 2.72 -4.79 0.85
CA ALA A 159 2.84 -3.86 1.94
C ALA A 159 3.92 -2.81 1.66
N LEU A 160 5.08 -3.26 1.16
CA LEU A 160 6.20 -2.38 0.81
C LEU A 160 5.86 -1.47 -0.38
N ALA A 161 5.25 -1.99 -1.45
CA ALA A 161 4.90 -1.17 -2.62
C ALA A 161 3.89 -0.07 -2.28
N ARG A 162 2.92 -0.36 -1.41
CA ARG A 162 1.81 0.56 -1.07
C ARG A 162 2.15 1.53 0.05
N PHE A 163 2.79 1.04 1.11
CA PHE A 163 3.02 1.78 2.35
C PHE A 163 4.48 2.15 2.60
N GLY A 164 5.41 1.62 1.79
CA GLY A 164 6.80 2.04 1.81
C GLY A 164 6.99 3.47 1.29
N ARG A 165 8.15 4.05 1.62
CA ARG A 165 8.46 5.47 1.36
C ARG A 165 9.27 5.73 0.09
N ALA A 166 9.76 4.68 -0.58
CA ALA A 166 10.58 4.79 -1.78
C ALA A 166 9.86 4.23 -3.00
N ASP A 167 10.21 4.73 -4.19
CA ASP A 167 9.65 4.24 -5.46
C ASP A 167 10.18 2.84 -5.84
N LEU A 168 11.31 2.43 -5.28
CA LEU A 168 11.89 1.09 -5.42
C LEU A 168 12.30 0.58 -4.04
N ILE A 169 11.75 -0.57 -3.63
CA ILE A 169 12.09 -1.23 -2.37
C ILE A 169 12.42 -2.69 -2.63
N ARG A 170 13.50 -3.19 -2.05
CA ARG A 170 13.83 -4.61 -2.06
C ARG A 170 14.08 -5.06 -0.64
N ALA A 171 13.29 -6.00 -0.16
CA ALA A 171 13.56 -6.66 1.11
C ALA A 171 14.54 -7.79 0.85
N GLU A 172 15.70 -7.75 1.51
CA GLU A 172 16.65 -8.85 1.47
C GLU A 172 16.02 -10.15 2.01
N PRO A 173 16.43 -11.32 1.50
CA PRO A 173 15.93 -12.59 1.99
C PRO A 173 16.05 -12.73 3.50
N GLY A 174 14.94 -13.05 4.16
CA GLY A 174 14.88 -13.17 5.63
C GLY A 174 14.77 -11.84 6.39
N ALA A 175 14.88 -10.69 5.72
CA ALA A 175 14.67 -9.37 6.33
C ALA A 175 13.21 -8.90 6.28
N THR A 176 12.28 -9.73 5.79
CA THR A 176 10.86 -9.39 5.62
C THR A 176 10.24 -8.79 6.89
N ALA A 177 10.44 -9.40 8.07
CA ALA A 177 9.86 -8.88 9.31
C ALA A 177 10.35 -7.47 9.67
N SER A 178 11.64 -7.22 9.49
CA SER A 178 12.25 -5.89 9.72
C SER A 178 11.74 -4.86 8.71
N ALA A 179 11.64 -5.24 7.43
CA ALA A 179 11.15 -4.36 6.37
C ALA A 179 9.68 -3.96 6.58
N LEU A 180 8.85 -4.86 7.13
CA LEU A 180 7.44 -4.60 7.41
C LEU A 180 7.20 -3.91 8.75
N ALA A 181 8.08 -4.07 9.74
CA ALA A 181 7.94 -3.53 11.09
C ALA A 181 7.44 -2.07 11.17
N PRO A 182 8.01 -1.10 10.41
CA PRO A 182 7.58 0.30 10.50
C PRO A 182 6.27 0.62 9.77
N LEU A 183 5.69 -0.34 9.03
CA LEU A 183 4.48 -0.11 8.25
C LEU A 183 3.23 -0.14 9.15
N PRO A 184 2.16 0.60 8.79
CA PRO A 184 0.90 0.54 9.53
C PRO A 184 0.23 -0.83 9.38
N ILE A 185 -0.57 -1.25 10.36
CA ILE A 185 -1.21 -2.59 10.34
C ILE A 185 -2.11 -2.82 9.14
N VAL A 186 -2.71 -1.76 8.59
CA VAL A 186 -3.52 -1.84 7.37
C VAL A 186 -2.73 -2.40 6.17
N ALA A 187 -1.39 -2.29 6.19
CA ALA A 187 -0.52 -2.86 5.17
C ALA A 187 -0.59 -4.40 5.10
N LEU A 188 -1.01 -5.07 6.19
CA LEU A 188 -1.17 -6.51 6.24
C LEU A 188 -2.48 -7.01 5.59
N ARG A 189 -3.35 -6.11 5.11
CA ARG A 189 -4.65 -6.44 4.47
C ARG A 189 -5.52 -7.37 5.32
N LEU A 190 -5.50 -7.17 6.64
CA LEU A 190 -6.35 -7.93 7.55
C LEU A 190 -7.83 -7.61 7.29
N ALA A 191 -8.71 -8.54 7.67
CA ALA A 191 -10.14 -8.32 7.59
C ALA A 191 -10.56 -7.08 8.41
N PRO A 192 -11.64 -6.35 8.04
CA PRO A 192 -12.02 -5.11 8.70
C PRO A 192 -12.26 -5.23 10.21
N ASN A 193 -12.79 -6.37 10.67
CA ASN A 193 -12.97 -6.68 12.08
C ASN A 193 -11.62 -6.83 12.82
N ALA A 194 -10.65 -7.52 12.22
CA ALA A 194 -9.30 -7.68 12.76
C ALA A 194 -8.55 -6.34 12.81
N LEU A 195 -8.69 -5.48 11.80
CA LEU A 195 -8.14 -4.11 11.83
C LEU A 195 -8.77 -3.26 12.95
N SER A 196 -10.09 -3.37 13.13
CA SER A 196 -10.81 -2.65 14.19
C SER A 196 -10.39 -3.15 15.57
N ALA A 197 -10.23 -4.46 15.74
CA ALA A 197 -9.70 -5.05 16.97
C ALA A 197 -8.27 -4.59 17.25
N ALA A 198 -7.38 -4.63 16.24
CA ALA A 198 -6.00 -4.17 16.38
C ALA A 198 -5.92 -2.71 16.86
N ARG A 199 -6.74 -1.82 16.27
CA ARG A 199 -6.85 -0.42 16.70
C ARG A 199 -7.36 -0.28 18.13
N ARG A 200 -8.37 -1.08 18.53
CA ARG A 200 -8.89 -1.09 19.91
C ARG A 200 -7.85 -1.54 20.94
N PHE A 201 -6.90 -2.37 20.54
CA PHE A 201 -5.79 -2.82 21.38
C PHE A 201 -4.56 -1.90 21.30
N GLY A 202 -4.65 -0.78 20.57
CA GLY A 202 -3.56 0.20 20.46
C GLY A 202 -2.41 -0.24 19.58
N PHE A 203 -2.61 -1.24 18.71
CA PHE A 203 -1.61 -1.58 17.71
C PHE A 203 -1.72 -0.62 16.53
N GLU A 204 -0.62 0.05 16.18
CA GLU A 204 -0.57 1.02 15.09
C GLU A 204 0.27 0.50 13.92
N THR A 205 1.37 -0.19 14.23
CA THR A 205 2.36 -0.69 13.29
C THR A 205 2.47 -2.22 13.33
N VAL A 206 3.09 -2.80 12.30
CA VAL A 206 3.39 -4.24 12.26
C VAL A 206 4.33 -4.64 13.40
N ALA A 207 5.26 -3.76 13.79
CA ALA A 207 6.17 -4.00 14.91
C ALA A 207 5.42 -4.29 16.22
N ASP A 208 4.29 -3.62 16.45
CA ASP A 208 3.49 -3.78 17.67
C ASP A 208 2.91 -5.19 17.83
N LEU A 209 2.77 -5.93 16.72
CA LEU A 209 2.24 -7.29 16.70
C LEU A 209 3.31 -8.35 16.97
N LEU A 210 4.59 -8.05 16.70
CA LEU A 210 5.69 -9.02 16.81
C LEU A 210 5.90 -9.60 18.23
N PRO A 211 5.82 -8.81 19.33
CA PRO A 211 6.02 -9.35 20.68
C PRO A 211 4.77 -10.04 21.25
N VAL A 212 3.62 -9.98 20.57
CA VAL A 212 2.33 -10.46 21.10
C VAL A 212 2.25 -11.98 20.99
N ALA A 213 1.85 -12.63 22.10
CA ALA A 213 1.61 -14.07 22.08
C ALA A 213 0.48 -14.42 21.09
N ARG A 214 0.70 -15.46 20.27
CA ARG A 214 -0.25 -15.89 19.23
C ARG A 214 -1.61 -16.37 19.78
N GLY A 215 -1.60 -16.99 20.97
CA GLY A 215 -2.80 -17.58 21.58
C GLY A 215 -3.91 -16.57 21.93
N PRO A 216 -3.59 -15.42 22.54
CA PRO A 216 -4.53 -14.32 22.74
C PRO A 216 -5.05 -13.69 21.44
N LEU A 217 -4.24 -13.63 20.38
CA LEU A 217 -4.65 -13.05 19.09
C LEU A 217 -5.69 -13.91 18.37
N ALA A 218 -5.56 -15.24 18.42
CA ALA A 218 -6.48 -16.15 17.72
C ALA A 218 -7.88 -16.25 18.36
N ARG A 219 -8.05 -15.76 19.60
CA ARG A 219 -9.32 -15.82 20.35
C ARG A 219 -10.11 -14.50 20.34
N ARG A 220 -9.67 -13.51 19.57
CA ARG A 220 -10.16 -12.13 19.57
C ARG A 220 -10.41 -11.64 18.16
#